data_AF-A0A832H1T4-F1
#
_entry.id   AF-A0A832H1T4-F1
#
_cell.length_a   1.000
_cell.length_b   1.000
_cell.length_c   1.000
_cell.angle_alpha   90.00
_cell.angle_beta   90.00
_cell.angle_gamma   90.00
#
_symmetry.space_group_name_H-M   'P 1'
#
loop_
_entity.id
_entity.type
_entity.pdbx_description
1 polymer ?
#
loop_
_entity_poly.entity_id
_entity_poly.type
_entity_poly.pdbx_seq_one_letter_code
_entity_poly.pdbx_strand_id
1 'polypeptide(L)'
;MERLPSIIEGLAAVRKAIEVGKSFVDGLPFFARGFAEQDFSLGTGMSYGDWFRTLDSVIERLNRVSSLPAEEVAGLVADCRKLAAHLERYAQYLETVPSKMRMAAQFIQLDEQTLRSAEEAPRFAGAVRELRRDLEALASELEARASS
;
A
#
# COMPACT_ATOMS: atom_id res chain seq x y z
N MET A 1 -9.63 17.32 11.58
CA MET A 1 -9.73 16.11 10.72
C MET A 1 -10.30 16.42 9.33
N GLU A 2 -10.00 17.58 8.73
CA GLU A 2 -10.51 17.92 7.38
C GLU A 2 -9.91 17.02 6.28
N ARG A 3 -8.74 16.42 6.54
CA ARG A 3 -8.02 15.54 5.60
C ARG A 3 -8.44 14.08 5.65
N LEU A 4 -9.26 13.68 6.62
CA LEU A 4 -9.62 12.28 6.85
C LEU A 4 -10.26 11.61 5.61
N PRO A 5 -11.21 12.23 4.88
CA PRO A 5 -11.79 11.62 3.68
C PRO A 5 -10.74 11.37 2.59
N SER A 6 -9.85 12.33 2.35
CA SER A 6 -8.76 12.22 1.36
C SER A 6 -7.79 11.09 1.71
N ILE A 7 -7.44 10.94 2.99
CA ILE A 7 -6.58 9.85 3.46
C ILE A 7 -7.25 8.49 3.22
N ILE A 8 -8.54 8.36 3.58
CA ILE A 8 -9.30 7.12 3.35
C ILE A 8 -9.36 6.79 1.86
N GLU A 9 -9.63 7.77 1.00
CA GLU A 9 -9.64 7.59 -0.46
C GLU A 9 -8.26 7.16 -0.98
N GLY A 10 -7.18 7.78 -0.52
CA GLY A 10 -5.83 7.41 -0.89
C GLY A 10 -5.47 5.98 -0.46
N LEU A 11 -5.83 5.57 0.76
CA LEU A 11 -5.63 4.20 1.24
C LEU A 11 -6.44 3.20 0.41
N ALA A 12 -7.68 3.52 0.06
CA ALA A 12 -8.51 2.68 -0.81
C ALA A 12 -7.92 2.56 -2.23
N ALA A 13 -7.34 3.64 -2.76
CA ALA A 13 -6.65 3.63 -4.04
C ALA A 13 -5.40 2.72 -3.99
N VAL A 14 -4.60 2.78 -2.92
CA VAL A 14 -3.46 1.88 -2.72
C VAL A 14 -3.93 0.42 -2.64
N ARG A 15 -4.99 0.14 -1.85
CA ARG A 15 -5.57 -1.21 -1.76
C ARG A 15 -5.94 -1.75 -3.14
N LYS A 16 -6.66 -0.96 -3.94
CA LYS A 16 -7.07 -1.33 -5.30
C LYS A 16 -5.87 -1.55 -6.22
N ALA A 17 -4.85 -0.70 -6.14
CA ALA A 17 -3.63 -0.86 -6.94
C ALA A 17 -2.90 -2.17 -6.60
N ILE A 18 -2.79 -2.50 -5.31
CA ILE A 18 -2.19 -3.76 -4.84
C ILE A 18 -3.03 -4.97 -5.30
N GLU A 19 -4.36 -4.86 -5.30
CA GLU A 19 -5.27 -5.90 -5.81
C GLU A 19 -5.11 -6.15 -7.33
N VAL A 20 -4.95 -5.09 -8.12
CA VAL A 20 -4.63 -5.20 -9.55
C VAL A 20 -3.27 -5.88 -9.73
N GLY A 21 -2.25 -5.47 -8.98
CA GLY A 21 -0.93 -6.10 -9.00
C GLY A 21 -0.98 -7.58 -8.61
N LYS A 22 -1.75 -7.93 -7.58
CA LYS A 22 -1.96 -9.32 -7.18
C LYS A 22 -2.65 -10.13 -8.27
N SER A 23 -3.69 -9.58 -8.89
CA SER A 23 -4.42 -10.25 -9.97
C SER A 23 -3.52 -10.57 -11.16
N PHE A 24 -2.60 -9.65 -11.50
CA PHE A 24 -1.55 -9.90 -12.48
C PHE A 24 -0.63 -11.05 -12.05
N VAL A 25 -0.10 -11.02 -10.82
CA VAL A 25 0.74 -12.09 -10.27
C VAL A 25 0.01 -13.43 -10.23
N ASP A 26 -1.30 -13.40 -10.00
CA ASP A 26 -2.14 -14.58 -10.02
C ASP A 26 -2.31 -15.17 -11.44
N GLY A 27 -2.20 -14.35 -12.49
CA GLY A 27 -2.20 -14.81 -13.88
C GLY A 27 -0.87 -15.43 -14.33
N LEU A 28 0.20 -15.30 -13.56
CA LEU A 28 1.52 -15.81 -13.93
C LEU A 28 1.61 -17.34 -13.81
N PRO A 29 2.49 -18.00 -14.62
CA PRO A 29 2.85 -19.39 -14.40
C PRO A 29 3.34 -19.64 -12.97
N PHE A 30 3.09 -20.84 -12.44
CA PHE A 30 3.37 -21.18 -11.03
C PHE A 30 4.79 -20.82 -10.57
N PHE A 31 5.80 -21.08 -11.40
CA PHE A 31 7.20 -20.78 -11.09
C PHE A 31 7.48 -19.27 -10.97
N ALA A 32 6.80 -18.45 -11.78
CA ALA A 32 6.96 -16.99 -11.78
C ALA A 32 6.11 -16.32 -10.69
N ARG A 33 4.95 -16.89 -10.37
CA ARG A 33 4.08 -16.40 -9.28
C ARG A 33 4.82 -16.37 -7.95
N GLY A 34 5.43 -17.48 -7.54
CA GLY A 34 6.12 -17.55 -6.25
C GLY A 34 7.25 -16.52 -6.13
N PHE A 35 8.00 -16.31 -7.22
CA PHE A 35 9.03 -15.27 -7.27
C PHE A 35 8.43 -13.87 -7.14
N ALA A 36 7.36 -13.56 -7.87
CA ALA A 36 6.71 -12.26 -7.83
C ALA A 36 6.09 -11.95 -6.46
N GLU A 37 5.46 -12.94 -5.81
CA GLU A 37 4.92 -12.79 -4.45
C GLU A 37 6.04 -12.53 -3.43
N GLN A 38 7.14 -13.27 -3.53
CA GLN A 38 8.31 -13.07 -2.67
C GLN A 38 8.95 -11.70 -2.90
N ASP A 39 9.14 -11.30 -4.16
CA ASP A 39 9.70 -10.00 -4.54
C ASP A 39 8.84 -8.85 -3.99
N PHE A 40 7.52 -8.92 -4.17
CA PHE A 40 6.59 -7.95 -3.61
C PHE A 40 6.68 -7.90 -2.08
N SER A 41 6.70 -9.06 -1.41
CA SER A 41 6.78 -9.12 0.05
C SER A 41 8.08 -8.54 0.59
N LEU A 42 9.22 -8.82 -0.05
CA LEU A 42 10.52 -8.28 0.35
C LEU A 42 10.62 -6.78 0.05
N GLY A 43 10.14 -6.36 -1.12
CA GLY A 43 10.14 -4.97 -1.56
C GLY A 43 9.29 -4.08 -0.66
N THR A 44 8.05 -4.47 -0.42
CA THR A 44 7.09 -3.66 0.35
C THR A 44 7.12 -3.92 1.86
N GLY A 45 7.72 -5.03 2.28
CA GLY A 45 7.81 -5.46 3.68
C GLY A 45 6.54 -6.14 4.21
N MET A 46 5.55 -6.43 3.36
CA MET A 46 4.33 -7.17 3.71
C MET A 46 3.88 -8.08 2.57
N SER A 47 3.31 -9.23 2.90
CA SER A 47 2.62 -10.05 1.91
C SER A 47 1.37 -9.32 1.38
N TYR A 48 0.86 -9.73 0.21
CA TYR A 48 -0.42 -9.21 -0.29
C TYR A 48 -1.56 -9.32 0.73
N GLY A 49 -1.66 -10.47 1.41
CA GLY A 49 -2.70 -10.69 2.42
C GLY A 49 -2.56 -9.75 3.63
N ASP A 50 -1.34 -9.48 4.08
CA ASP A 50 -1.08 -8.55 5.18
C ASP A 50 -1.37 -7.10 4.78
N TRP A 51 -1.06 -6.71 3.54
CA TRP A 51 -1.47 -5.43 2.99
C TRP A 51 -2.97 -5.24 3.02
N PHE A 52 -3.75 -6.19 2.49
CA PHE A 52 -5.21 -6.09 2.47
C PHE A 52 -5.78 -6.03 3.88
N ARG A 53 -5.35 -6.93 4.77
CA ARG A 53 -5.83 -6.93 6.17
C ARG A 53 -5.55 -5.61 6.87
N THR A 54 -4.35 -5.06 6.69
CA THR A 54 -3.94 -3.81 7.33
C THR A 54 -4.71 -2.61 6.75
N LEU A 55 -4.79 -2.50 5.42
CA LEU A 55 -5.52 -1.42 4.76
C LEU A 55 -7.00 -1.45 5.11
N ASP A 56 -7.65 -2.60 5.00
CA ASP A 56 -9.08 -2.75 5.27
C ASP A 56 -9.38 -2.41 6.75
N SER A 57 -8.58 -2.90 7.69
CA SER A 57 -8.70 -2.59 9.13
C SER A 57 -8.53 -1.09 9.43
N VAL A 58 -7.49 -0.46 8.89
CA VAL A 58 -7.24 0.98 9.09
C VAL A 58 -8.36 1.80 8.47
N ILE A 59 -8.78 1.50 7.24
CA ILE A 59 -9.89 2.19 6.57
C ILE A 59 -11.18 2.06 7.37
N GLU A 60 -11.54 0.86 7.84
CA GLU A 60 -12.75 0.64 8.65
C GLU A 60 -12.71 1.49 9.93
N ARG A 61 -11.59 1.46 10.65
CA ARG A 61 -11.43 2.17 11.91
C ARG A 61 -11.40 3.69 11.73
N LEU A 62 -10.79 4.17 10.65
CA LEU A 62 -10.81 5.59 10.27
C LEU A 62 -12.23 6.07 9.95
N ASN A 63 -13.04 5.26 9.27
CA ASN A 63 -14.44 5.61 8.98
C ASN A 63 -15.29 5.76 10.25
N ARG A 64 -14.97 5.01 11.31
CA ARG A 64 -15.70 5.06 12.60
C ARG A 64 -14.95 5.80 13.70
N VAL A 65 -13.91 6.56 13.37
CA VAL A 65 -12.94 7.11 14.34
C VAL A 65 -13.58 7.99 15.43
N SER A 66 -14.67 8.70 15.11
CA SER A 66 -15.43 9.52 16.06
C SER A 66 -16.15 8.72 17.15
N SER A 67 -16.30 7.41 16.97
CA SER A 67 -17.00 6.50 17.88
C SER A 67 -16.08 5.48 18.55
N LEU A 68 -14.79 5.52 18.25
CA LEU A 68 -13.82 4.57 18.81
C LEU A 68 -13.51 4.90 20.29
N PRO A 69 -13.44 3.90 21.17
CA PRO A 69 -12.90 4.08 22.52
C PRO A 69 -11.40 4.41 22.47
N ALA A 70 -10.88 5.07 23.52
CA ALA A 70 -9.50 5.56 23.56
C ALA A 70 -8.44 4.46 23.33
N GLU A 71 -8.67 3.25 23.85
CA GLU A 71 -7.86 2.04 23.59
C GLU A 71 -7.77 1.73 22.09
N GLU A 72 -8.91 1.72 21.40
CA GLU A 72 -8.95 1.46 19.96
C GLU A 72 -8.34 2.61 19.17
N VAL A 73 -8.39 3.85 19.67
CA VAL A 73 -7.68 4.97 19.04
C VAL A 73 -6.16 4.78 19.16
N ALA A 74 -5.64 4.36 20.32
CA ALA A 74 -4.22 4.08 20.50
C ALA A 74 -3.72 2.96 19.58
N GLY A 75 -4.50 1.88 19.45
CA GLY A 75 -4.21 0.82 18.48
C GLY A 75 -4.22 1.33 17.03
N LEU A 76 -5.14 2.24 16.69
CA LEU A 76 -5.25 2.80 15.34
C LEU A 76 -4.06 3.70 15.02
N VAL A 77 -3.57 4.47 15.99
CA VAL A 77 -2.33 5.26 15.86
C VAL A 77 -1.15 4.36 15.53
N ALA A 78 -1.00 3.24 16.24
CA ALA A 78 0.07 2.28 15.98
C ALA A 78 -0.03 1.68 14.57
N ASP A 79 -1.23 1.29 14.15
CA ASP A 79 -1.46 0.73 12.81
C ASP A 79 -1.23 1.78 11.70
N CYS A 80 -1.65 3.03 11.88
CA CYS A 80 -1.37 4.12 10.95
C CYS A 80 0.14 4.36 10.79
N ARG A 81 0.92 4.37 11.89
CA ARG A 81 2.38 4.51 11.85
C ARG A 81 3.06 3.34 11.16
N LYS A 82 2.62 2.12 11.45
CA LYS A 82 3.12 0.91 10.78
C LYS A 82 2.83 0.98 9.27
N LEU A 83 1.60 1.31 8.90
CA LEU A 83 1.17 1.42 7.51
C LEU A 83 1.95 2.52 6.78
N ALA A 84 2.21 3.67 7.41
CA ALA A 84 3.07 4.72 6.86
C ALA A 84 4.48 4.19 6.53
N ALA A 85 5.11 3.44 7.43
CA ALA A 85 6.43 2.85 7.15
C ALA A 85 6.39 1.92 5.93
N HIS A 86 5.32 1.15 5.75
CA HIS A 86 5.15 0.28 4.58
C HIS A 86 4.80 1.05 3.30
N LEU A 87 4.08 2.17 3.38
CA LEU A 87 3.81 3.03 2.22
C LEU A 87 5.11 3.61 1.65
N GLU A 88 6.09 3.98 2.47
CA GLU A 88 7.41 4.40 1.98
C GLU A 88 8.10 3.29 1.18
N ARG A 89 8.08 2.06 1.71
CA ARG A 89 8.64 0.89 1.01
C ARG A 89 7.88 0.59 -0.27
N TYR A 90 6.56 0.74 -0.28
CA TYR A 90 5.74 0.57 -1.48
C TYR A 90 6.07 1.63 -2.54
N ALA A 91 6.27 2.89 -2.17
CA ALA A 91 6.70 3.93 -3.09
C ALA A 91 8.06 3.61 -3.73
N GLN A 92 9.02 3.15 -2.93
CA GLN A 92 10.33 2.69 -3.44
C GLN A 92 10.18 1.46 -4.35
N TYR A 93 9.30 0.53 -4.00
CA TYR A 93 9.02 -0.64 -4.82
C TYR A 93 8.50 -0.24 -6.21
N LEU A 94 7.53 0.68 -6.27
CA LEU A 94 6.95 1.19 -7.53
C LEU A 94 8.02 1.77 -8.48
N GLU A 95 9.04 2.44 -7.95
CA GLU A 95 10.16 2.98 -8.74
C GLU A 95 11.01 1.89 -9.39
N THR A 96 11.04 0.68 -8.80
CA THR A 96 11.80 -0.45 -9.31
C THR A 96 11.02 -1.38 -10.24
N VAL A 97 9.68 -1.25 -10.28
CA VAL A 97 8.78 -2.09 -11.09
C VAL A 97 9.18 -2.13 -12.58
N PRO A 98 9.50 -1.01 -13.27
CA PRO A 98 9.88 -1.08 -14.67
C PRO A 98 11.10 -1.98 -14.92
N SER A 99 12.14 -1.84 -14.10
CA SER A 99 13.35 -2.66 -14.22
C SER A 99 13.06 -4.15 -13.99
N LYS A 100 12.25 -4.47 -12.97
CA LYS A 100 11.85 -5.85 -12.65
C LYS A 100 11.04 -6.47 -13.80
N MET A 101 10.13 -5.71 -14.39
CA MET A 101 9.28 -6.18 -15.48
C MET A 101 10.06 -6.41 -16.78
N ARG A 102 11.01 -5.54 -17.11
CA ARG A 102 11.93 -5.78 -18.24
C ARG A 102 12.81 -7.00 -18.04
N MET A 103 13.25 -7.26 -16.81
CA MET A 103 13.99 -8.47 -16.49
C MET A 103 13.10 -9.71 -16.60
N ALA A 104 11.87 -9.66 -16.06
CA ALA A 104 10.91 -10.76 -16.15
C ALA A 104 10.55 -11.09 -17.60
N ALA A 105 10.44 -10.11 -18.49
CA ALA A 105 10.19 -10.30 -19.92
C ALA A 105 11.24 -11.17 -20.65
N GLN A 106 12.43 -11.36 -20.06
CA GLN A 106 13.45 -12.27 -20.60
C GLN A 106 13.15 -13.74 -20.31
N PHE A 107 12.31 -14.03 -19.32
CA PHE A 107 12.00 -15.37 -18.84
C PHE A 107 10.54 -15.77 -19.07
N ILE A 108 9.63 -14.80 -19.17
CA ILE A 108 8.21 -15.00 -19.41
C ILE A 108 7.71 -14.05 -20.51
N GLN A 109 6.77 -14.53 -21.32
CA GLN A 109 6.12 -13.69 -22.33
C GLN A 109 5.15 -12.73 -21.65
N LEU A 110 5.50 -11.45 -21.64
CA LEU A 110 4.63 -10.36 -21.18
C LEU A 110 4.11 -9.60 -22.40
N ASP A 111 2.83 -9.24 -22.39
CA ASP A 111 2.28 -8.39 -23.43
C ASP A 111 2.78 -6.94 -23.32
N GLU A 112 2.71 -6.21 -24.43
CA GLU A 112 3.21 -4.85 -24.53
C GLU A 112 2.43 -3.89 -23.61
N GLN A 113 1.15 -4.15 -23.38
CA GLN A 113 0.32 -3.33 -22.50
C GLN A 113 0.76 -3.45 -21.04
N THR A 114 1.09 -4.66 -20.60
CA THR A 114 1.63 -4.96 -19.26
C THR A 114 2.95 -4.23 -19.04
N LEU A 115 3.85 -4.25 -20.03
CA LEU A 115 5.11 -3.53 -19.96
C LEU A 115 4.87 -2.02 -19.89
N ARG A 116 3.97 -1.46 -20.70
CA ARG A 116 3.61 -0.03 -20.63
C ARG A 116 3.01 0.36 -19.29
N SER A 117 2.11 -0.45 -18.73
CA SER A 117 1.55 -0.21 -17.39
C SER A 117 2.62 -0.26 -16.30
N ALA A 118 3.64 -1.12 -16.44
CA ALA A 118 4.78 -1.15 -15.52
C ALA A 118 5.62 0.13 -15.57
N GLU A 119 5.82 0.72 -16.76
CA GLU A 119 6.52 2.01 -16.93
C GLU A 119 5.79 3.17 -16.26
N GLU A 120 4.48 3.05 -16.09
CA GLU A 120 3.68 4.05 -15.39
C GLU A 120 3.78 3.95 -13.86
N ALA A 121 4.23 2.83 -13.30
CA ALA A 121 4.27 2.61 -11.85
C ALA A 121 5.02 3.70 -11.05
N PRO A 122 6.20 4.18 -11.48
CA PRO A 122 6.95 5.21 -10.74
C PRO A 122 6.19 6.54 -10.58
N ARG A 123 5.26 6.88 -11.48
CA ARG A 123 4.50 8.14 -11.39
C ARG A 123 3.64 8.20 -10.13
N PHE A 124 3.27 7.05 -9.57
CA PHE A 124 2.44 6.94 -8.37
C PHE A 124 3.27 7.01 -7.08
N ALA A 125 4.59 6.86 -7.14
CA ALA A 125 5.44 6.88 -5.94
C ALA A 125 5.36 8.22 -5.17
N GLY A 126 5.23 9.34 -5.89
CA GLY A 126 5.02 10.66 -5.28
C GLY A 126 3.73 10.72 -4.45
N ALA A 127 2.61 10.32 -5.05
CA ALA A 127 1.30 10.30 -4.38
C ALA A 127 1.30 9.36 -3.16
N VAL A 128 1.97 8.21 -3.25
CA VAL A 128 2.11 7.29 -2.10
C VAL A 128 2.92 7.91 -0.96
N ARG A 129 3.99 8.67 -1.25
CA ARG A 129 4.76 9.40 -0.23
C ARG A 129 3.99 10.56 0.39
N GLU A 130 3.12 11.23 -0.38
CA GLU A 130 2.22 12.25 0.15
C GLU A 130 1.21 11.63 1.11
N LEU A 131 0.55 10.54 0.70
CA LEU A 131 -0.36 9.77 1.56
C LEU A 131 0.32 9.29 2.83
N ARG A 132 1.59 8.86 2.75
CA ARG A 132 2.40 8.49 3.92
C ARG A 132 2.48 9.63 4.95
N ARG A 133 2.83 10.83 4.49
CA ARG A 133 2.98 12.02 5.36
C ARG A 133 1.65 12.42 5.97
N ASP A 134 0.58 12.38 5.18
CA ASP A 134 -0.77 12.68 5.67
C ASP A 134 -1.23 11.65 6.72
N LEU A 135 -0.89 10.38 6.55
CA LEU A 135 -1.20 9.33 7.53
C LEU A 135 -0.39 9.49 8.83
N GLU A 136 0.88 9.89 8.75
CA GLU A 136 1.72 10.22 9.93
C GLU A 136 1.18 11.43 10.70
N ALA A 137 0.76 12.48 9.98
CA ALA A 137 0.14 13.65 10.57
C ALA A 137 -1.17 13.27 11.29
N LEU A 138 -2.03 12.48 10.64
CA LEU A 138 -3.27 11.98 11.23
C LEU A 138 -3.01 11.13 12.48
N ALA A 139 -2.02 10.24 12.46
CA ALA A 139 -1.66 9.45 13.63
C ALA A 139 -1.27 10.34 14.82
N SER A 140 -0.56 11.45 14.55
CA SER A 140 -0.16 12.41 15.58
C SER A 140 -1.36 13.21 16.12
N GLU A 141 -2.31 13.58 15.26
CA GLU A 141 -3.58 14.21 15.68
C GLU A 141 -4.43 13.27 16.56
N LEU A 142 -4.50 11.98 16.21
CA LEU A 142 -5.26 10.98 16.96
C LEU A 142 -4.64 10.69 18.33
N GLU A 143 -3.32 10.64 18.42
CA GLU A 143 -2.60 10.44 19.68
C GLU A 143 -2.82 11.62 20.65
N ALA A 144 -2.76 12.86 20.13
CA ALA A 144 -3.04 14.05 20.91
C ALA A 144 -4.47 14.04 21.49
N ARG A 145 -5.46 13.58 20.70
CA ARG A 145 -6.85 13.43 21.14
C ARG A 145 -7.06 12.32 22.16
N ALA A 146 -6.34 11.22 22.06
CA ALA A 146 -6.45 10.11 23.01
C ALA A 146 -5.82 10.46 24.37
N SER A 147 -4.93 11.46 24.40
CA SER A 147 -4.22 11.90 25.60
C SER A 147 -4.87 13.12 26.29
N SER A 148 -5.91 13.71 25.70
CA SER A 148 -6.67 14.87 26.20
C SER A 148 -7.98 14.47 26.85
#